data_AF-A0A535XY22-F1
#
_entry.id   AF-A0A535XY22-F1
#
_cell.length_a   1.000
_cell.length_b   1.000
_cell.length_c   1.000
_cell.angle_alpha   90.00
_cell.angle_beta   90.00
_cell.angle_gamma   90.00
#
_symmetry.space_group_name_H-M   'P 1'
#
loop_
_entity.id
_entity.type
_entity.pdbx_description
1 polymer ?
#
loop_
_entity_poly.entity_id
_entity_poly.type
_entity_poly.pdbx_seq_one_letter_code
_entity_poly.pdbx_strand_id
1 'polypeptide(L)'
;MVANVNVGSLTLPLRAGMEISERAFDRPSLKGLVQHQKARAALDFDEATPEGEAYVAHLYQADLTLAAPVISGSIAIEATDPSVLVEIHGIGVIDPDGVVHSLDLGDRDGIQRISDLVLGNAHALPRAYVLPRSQSFSPARHPGLTATQLVTSPDVDPHTMLLVENDPETPAAPSGSEPAVAAERIEDLGPNAVRVSASASAPSYLVLSDFYHRGWTARVDGQPARVFIANALFRAVALEPGAHQVEFRFEPISHLAGAVISAVSLLLALVAIAWGARSERA
;
A
#
# COMPACT_ATOMS: atom_id res chain seq x y z
N MET A 1 16.92 -0.21 -24.34
CA MET A 1 17.16 0.81 -23.30
C MET A 1 15.99 0.72 -22.35
N VAL A 2 16.24 0.67 -21.04
CA VAL A 2 15.21 0.34 -20.04
C VAL A 2 14.92 1.54 -19.14
N ALA A 3 15.96 2.27 -18.75
CA ALA A 3 15.85 3.49 -17.97
C ALA A 3 17.00 4.45 -18.29
N ASN A 4 16.81 5.71 -17.94
CA ASN A 4 17.83 6.75 -17.96
C ASN A 4 18.18 7.13 -16.53
N VAL A 5 19.48 7.25 -16.25
CA VAL A 5 20.01 7.84 -15.02
C VAL A 5 20.51 9.23 -15.35
N ASN A 6 19.77 10.23 -14.89
CA ASN A 6 20.07 11.64 -15.06
C ASN A 6 20.82 12.15 -13.83
N VAL A 7 22.03 12.67 -14.03
CA VAL A 7 22.88 13.27 -12.99
C VAL A 7 23.29 14.66 -13.44
N GLY A 8 22.65 15.70 -12.90
CA GLY A 8 22.82 17.06 -13.41
C GLY A 8 22.42 17.16 -14.89
N SER A 9 23.35 17.52 -15.78
CA SER A 9 23.12 17.57 -17.23
C SER A 9 23.51 16.30 -17.98
N LEU A 10 23.98 15.27 -17.27
CA LEU A 10 24.41 14.01 -17.86
C LEU A 10 23.27 13.00 -17.83
N THR A 11 23.07 12.30 -18.94
CA THR A 11 22.14 11.16 -19.02
C THR A 11 22.91 9.90 -19.37
N LEU A 12 22.80 8.87 -18.53
CA LEU A 12 23.44 7.58 -18.70
C LEU A 12 22.36 6.50 -18.87
N PRO A 13 22.45 5.63 -19.89
CA PRO A 13 21.44 4.62 -20.12
C PRO A 13 21.66 3.40 -19.22
N LEU A 14 20.57 2.85 -18.68
CA LEU A 14 20.49 1.48 -18.18
C LEU A 14 19.92 0.59 -19.29
N ARG A 15 20.72 -0.34 -19.78
CA ARG A 15 20.36 -1.21 -20.91
C ARG A 15 20.19 -2.65 -20.42
N ALA A 16 19.15 -3.28 -20.96
CA ALA A 16 18.86 -4.68 -20.73
C ALA A 16 20.01 -5.55 -21.26
N GLY A 17 20.50 -6.46 -20.43
CA GLY A 17 21.60 -7.38 -20.74
C GLY A 17 23.00 -6.76 -20.73
N MET A 18 23.13 -5.51 -20.29
CA MET A 18 24.42 -4.87 -20.02
C MET A 18 24.53 -4.45 -18.56
N GLU A 19 23.77 -3.44 -18.16
CA GLU A 19 23.76 -2.91 -16.80
C GLU A 19 22.78 -3.66 -15.90
N ILE A 20 21.62 -4.06 -16.46
CA ILE A 20 20.53 -4.70 -15.72
C ILE A 20 19.86 -5.79 -16.56
N SER A 21 19.20 -6.73 -15.91
CA SER A 21 18.33 -7.74 -16.53
C SER A 21 17.17 -8.07 -15.60
N GLU A 22 16.25 -8.93 -16.02
CA GLU A 22 15.13 -9.38 -15.21
C GLU A 22 15.62 -10.09 -13.95
N ARG A 23 15.01 -9.77 -12.81
CA ARG A 23 15.22 -10.51 -11.56
C ARG A 23 14.99 -12.01 -11.76
N ALA A 24 13.96 -12.36 -12.54
CA ALA A 24 13.57 -13.73 -12.83
C ALA A 24 14.17 -14.28 -14.13
N PHE A 25 15.34 -13.81 -14.56
CA PHE A 25 15.95 -14.20 -15.86
C PHE A 25 16.03 -15.72 -16.05
N ASP A 26 16.41 -16.46 -15.00
CA ASP A 26 16.56 -17.92 -15.04
C ASP A 26 15.25 -18.68 -14.69
N ARG A 27 14.10 -17.99 -14.64
CA ARG A 27 12.80 -18.63 -14.40
C ARG A 27 12.40 -19.54 -15.56
N PRO A 28 12.12 -20.83 -15.33
CA PRO A 28 11.87 -21.80 -16.40
C PRO A 28 10.76 -21.39 -17.38
N SER A 29 9.64 -20.87 -16.87
CA SER A 29 8.50 -20.39 -17.67
C SER A 29 8.78 -19.16 -18.53
N LEU A 30 9.87 -18.42 -18.27
CA LEU A 30 10.30 -17.27 -19.09
C LEU A 30 11.29 -17.65 -20.18
N LYS A 31 11.70 -18.91 -20.26
CA LYS A 31 12.71 -19.37 -21.22
C LYS A 31 12.27 -19.10 -22.66
N GLY A 32 13.09 -18.32 -23.38
CA GLY A 32 12.83 -17.93 -24.77
C GLY A 32 11.94 -16.70 -24.94
N LEU A 33 11.41 -16.14 -23.85
CA LEU A 33 10.69 -14.86 -23.88
C LEU A 33 11.64 -13.67 -23.72
N VAL A 34 12.69 -13.82 -22.89
CA VAL A 34 13.72 -12.79 -22.71
C VAL A 34 14.64 -12.74 -23.94
N GLN A 35 14.68 -11.58 -24.60
CA GLN A 35 15.36 -11.42 -25.90
C GLN A 35 16.77 -10.83 -25.81
N HIS A 36 17.26 -10.52 -24.61
CA HIS A 36 18.62 -10.05 -24.38
C HIS A 36 19.41 -11.07 -23.54
N GLN A 37 20.74 -10.90 -23.51
CA GLN A 37 21.60 -11.69 -22.64
C GLN A 37 21.43 -11.30 -21.16
N LYS A 38 21.91 -12.12 -20.24
CA LYS A 38 21.94 -11.80 -18.80
C LYS A 38 23.03 -10.78 -18.50
N ALA A 39 22.70 -9.71 -17.78
CA ALA A 39 23.69 -8.79 -17.23
C ALA A 39 24.49 -9.44 -16.10
N ARG A 40 25.57 -8.79 -15.66
CA ARG A 40 26.39 -9.32 -14.55
C ARG A 40 25.60 -9.31 -13.24
N ALA A 41 25.25 -10.49 -12.75
CA ALA A 41 24.63 -10.65 -11.44
C ALA A 41 25.64 -10.30 -10.34
N ALA A 42 25.18 -9.55 -9.35
CA ALA A 42 25.90 -9.21 -8.13
C ALA A 42 25.54 -10.16 -6.98
N LEU A 43 24.29 -10.60 -6.93
CA LEU A 43 23.79 -11.54 -5.93
C LEU A 43 22.76 -12.47 -6.56
N ASP A 44 22.86 -13.75 -6.21
CA ASP A 44 21.88 -14.78 -6.54
C ASP A 44 21.19 -15.25 -5.26
N PHE A 45 19.90 -15.56 -5.33
CA PHE A 45 19.14 -16.13 -4.22
C PHE A 45 17.96 -16.95 -4.74
N ASP A 46 17.54 -17.93 -3.96
CA ASP A 46 16.43 -18.81 -4.31
C ASP A 46 15.09 -18.09 -4.13
N GLU A 47 14.21 -18.19 -5.12
CA GLU A 47 12.86 -17.64 -5.08
C GLU A 47 11.88 -18.66 -5.68
N ALA A 48 10.60 -18.52 -5.33
CA ALA A 48 9.54 -19.31 -5.92
C ALA A 48 8.34 -18.43 -6.22
N THR A 49 7.65 -18.74 -7.31
CA THR A 49 6.38 -18.07 -7.62
C THR A 49 5.30 -18.50 -6.62
N PRO A 50 4.20 -17.74 -6.49
CA PRO A 50 3.07 -18.16 -5.64
C PRO A 50 2.51 -19.55 -6.00
N GLU A 51 2.66 -19.97 -7.26
CA GLU A 51 2.27 -21.29 -7.77
C GLU A 51 3.30 -22.40 -7.48
N GLY A 52 4.43 -22.05 -6.85
CA GLY A 52 5.48 -22.98 -6.43
C GLY A 52 6.56 -23.25 -7.48
N GLU A 53 6.63 -22.49 -8.58
CA GLU A 53 7.73 -22.62 -9.54
C GLU A 53 9.00 -22.01 -8.94
N ALA A 54 9.96 -22.86 -8.56
CA ALA A 54 11.24 -22.43 -8.02
C ALA A 54 12.21 -21.98 -9.13
N TYR A 55 12.96 -20.90 -8.87
CA TYR A 55 13.98 -20.37 -9.77
C TYR A 55 15.05 -19.62 -8.98
N VAL A 56 16.22 -19.40 -9.61
CA VAL A 56 17.25 -18.51 -9.07
C VAL A 56 16.92 -17.10 -9.53
N ALA A 57 16.77 -16.20 -8.58
CA ALA A 57 16.57 -14.78 -8.82
C ALA A 57 17.90 -14.03 -8.67
N HIS A 58 17.99 -12.86 -9.33
CA HIS A 58 19.23 -12.10 -9.43
C HIS A 58 19.04 -10.64 -9.02
N LEU A 59 20.00 -10.12 -8.26
CA LEU A 59 20.25 -8.67 -8.19
C LEU A 59 21.45 -8.35 -9.08
N TYR A 60 21.35 -7.24 -9.80
CA TYR A 60 22.38 -6.76 -10.72
C TYR A 60 23.06 -5.51 -10.13
N GLN A 61 24.32 -5.32 -10.50
CA GLN A 61 25.07 -4.10 -10.17
C GLN A 61 25.48 -3.41 -11.46
N ALA A 62 25.14 -2.12 -11.55
CA ALA A 62 25.51 -1.26 -12.65
C ALA A 62 26.50 -0.20 -12.18
N ASP A 63 27.72 -0.21 -12.72
CA ASP A 63 28.73 0.80 -12.45
C ASP A 63 28.71 1.85 -13.57
N LEU A 64 28.22 3.05 -13.24
CA LEU A 64 28.02 4.13 -14.21
C LEU A 64 29.15 5.17 -14.08
N THR A 65 30.04 5.23 -15.07
CA THR A 65 31.18 6.16 -15.05
C THR A 65 30.75 7.56 -15.52
N LEU A 66 31.00 8.56 -14.69
CA LEU A 66 30.80 9.98 -15.03
C LEU A 66 31.99 10.51 -15.82
N ALA A 67 31.73 11.31 -16.86
CA ALA A 67 32.79 11.93 -17.67
C ALA A 67 33.62 12.97 -16.90
N ALA A 68 33.03 13.56 -15.85
CA ALA A 68 33.68 14.48 -14.93
C ALA A 68 33.03 14.37 -13.53
N PRO A 69 33.74 14.70 -12.44
CA PRO A 69 33.17 14.73 -11.10
C PRO A 69 31.99 15.70 -11.01
N VAL A 70 30.90 15.26 -10.36
CA VAL A 70 29.73 16.10 -10.06
C VAL A 70 29.79 16.47 -8.59
N ILE A 71 29.83 17.77 -8.30
CA ILE A 71 30.01 18.30 -6.93
C ILE A 71 28.68 18.37 -6.17
N SER A 72 27.58 18.59 -6.89
CA SER A 72 26.23 18.66 -6.34
C SER A 72 25.19 18.42 -7.43
N GLY A 73 24.10 17.73 -7.11
CA GLY A 73 22.99 17.54 -8.02
C GLY A 73 21.98 16.54 -7.48
N SER A 74 20.92 16.31 -8.25
CA SER A 74 20.01 15.19 -8.06
C SER A 74 20.37 14.04 -9.00
N ILE A 75 20.05 12.82 -8.57
CA ILE A 75 20.06 11.64 -9.42
C ILE A 75 18.60 11.28 -9.67
N ALA A 76 18.14 11.37 -10.92
CA ALA A 76 16.81 10.91 -11.31
C ALA A 76 16.96 9.64 -12.15
N ILE A 77 16.20 8.60 -11.79
CA ILE A 77 16.15 7.34 -12.53
C ILE A 77 14.76 7.23 -13.12
N GLU A 78 14.68 7.28 -14.45
CA GLU A 78 13.41 7.31 -15.17
C GLU A 78 13.34 6.09 -16.08
N ALA A 79 12.34 5.23 -15.89
CA ALA A 79 12.05 4.17 -16.81
C ALA A 79 11.68 4.77 -18.19
N THR A 80 12.29 4.25 -19.25
CA THR A 80 12.02 4.74 -20.61
C THR A 80 10.74 4.15 -21.19
N ASP A 81 10.22 3.10 -20.56
CA ASP A 81 8.94 2.46 -20.87
C ASP A 81 8.13 2.35 -19.56
N PRO A 82 6.94 2.96 -19.47
CA PRO A 82 6.14 2.94 -18.24
C PRO A 82 5.58 1.54 -17.90
N SER A 83 5.63 0.58 -18.82
CA SER A 83 5.26 -0.81 -18.55
C SER A 83 6.36 -1.61 -17.84
N VAL A 84 7.56 -1.06 -17.73
CA VAL A 84 8.71 -1.69 -17.09
C VAL A 84 8.86 -1.16 -15.66
N LEU A 85 8.79 -2.07 -14.69
CA LEU A 85 9.17 -1.79 -13.32
C LEU A 85 10.69 -1.88 -13.17
N VAL A 86 11.32 -0.79 -12.74
CA VAL A 86 12.74 -0.75 -12.37
C VAL A 86 12.84 -0.67 -10.86
N GLU A 87 13.32 -1.74 -10.22
CA GLU A 87 13.53 -1.78 -8.77
C GLU A 87 14.98 -1.42 -8.43
N ILE A 88 15.15 -0.43 -7.55
CA ILE A 88 16.47 0.05 -7.10
C ILE A 88 16.66 -0.34 -5.63
N HIS A 89 17.56 -1.28 -5.39
CA HIS A 89 17.89 -1.76 -4.04
C HIS A 89 18.89 -0.87 -3.30
N GLY A 90 19.76 -0.16 -4.03
CA GLY A 90 20.74 0.74 -3.45
C GLY A 90 21.43 1.57 -4.52
N ILE A 91 21.92 2.75 -4.12
CA ILE A 91 22.75 3.62 -4.94
C ILE A 91 23.95 4.01 -4.09
N GLY A 92 25.15 3.89 -4.65
CA GLY A 92 26.37 4.41 -4.05
C GLY A 92 27.01 5.42 -4.98
N VAL A 93 27.52 6.52 -4.44
CA VAL A 93 28.42 7.43 -5.16
C VAL A 93 29.86 7.10 -4.78
N ILE A 94 30.73 7.06 -5.77
CA ILE A 94 32.15 6.74 -5.58
C ILE A 94 32.93 8.03 -5.68
N ASP A 95 33.69 8.37 -4.65
CA ASP A 95 34.57 9.53 -4.67
C ASP A 95 35.82 9.29 -5.55
N PRO A 96 36.63 10.33 -5.84
CA PRO A 96 37.84 10.16 -6.66
C PRO A 96 38.89 9.23 -6.04
N ASP A 97 38.86 9.02 -4.73
CA ASP A 97 39.78 8.14 -3.99
C ASP A 97 39.29 6.67 -3.97
N GLY A 98 38.10 6.41 -4.52
CA GLY A 98 37.49 5.09 -4.64
C GLY A 98 36.61 4.69 -3.44
N VAL A 99 36.34 5.60 -2.51
CA VAL A 99 35.45 5.36 -1.37
C VAL A 99 34.00 5.41 -1.82
N VAL A 100 33.22 4.39 -1.43
CA VAL A 100 31.79 4.31 -1.73
C VAL A 100 30.99 4.95 -0.60
N HIS A 101 30.16 5.92 -0.95
CA HIS A 101 29.17 6.52 -0.07
C HIS A 101 27.78 6.06 -0.51
N SER A 102 27.13 5.24 0.32
CA SER A 102 25.75 4.82 0.05
C SER A 102 24.82 6.02 0.20
N LEU A 103 23.93 6.21 -0.77
CA LEU A 103 22.75 7.03 -0.59
C LEU A 103 21.72 6.23 0.20
N ASP A 104 21.16 6.83 1.24
CA ASP A 104 20.16 6.20 2.10
C ASP A 104 18.75 6.75 1.83
N LEU A 105 17.77 6.30 2.61
CA LEU A 105 16.38 6.74 2.43
C LEU A 105 16.20 8.25 2.62
N GLY A 106 16.98 8.88 3.49
CA GLY A 106 16.97 10.32 3.74
C GLY A 106 17.53 11.15 2.59
N ASP A 107 18.20 10.54 1.61
CA ASP A 107 18.65 11.19 0.38
C ASP A 107 17.58 11.16 -0.74
N ARG A 108 16.42 10.54 -0.49
CA ARG A 108 15.32 10.45 -1.45
C ARG A 108 14.39 11.65 -1.36
N ASP A 109 13.87 12.08 -2.51
CA ASP A 109 12.88 13.16 -2.55
C ASP A 109 11.66 12.85 -1.67
N GLY A 110 11.19 13.89 -0.98
CA GLY A 110 10.12 13.81 0.02
C GLY A 110 10.42 12.97 1.26
N ILE A 111 11.61 12.39 1.44
CA ILE A 111 12.01 11.78 2.70
C ILE A 111 13.00 12.71 3.41
N GLN A 112 12.73 13.02 4.67
CA GLN A 112 13.58 13.90 5.47
C GLN A 112 14.03 13.19 6.75
N ARG A 113 15.33 13.23 7.03
CA ARG A 113 15.83 12.79 8.33
C ARG A 113 15.46 13.78 9.43
N ILE A 114 14.65 13.31 10.38
CA ILE A 114 14.24 14.08 11.57
C ILE A 114 15.20 13.81 12.74
N SER A 115 15.70 12.58 12.87
CA SER A 115 16.74 12.18 13.84
C SER A 115 17.50 10.94 13.33
N ASP A 116 18.42 10.40 14.14
CA ASP A 116 19.24 9.23 13.78
C ASP A 116 18.41 8.03 13.29
N LEU A 117 17.22 7.81 13.87
CA LEU A 117 16.35 6.67 13.57
C LEU A 117 14.99 7.07 12.98
N VAL A 118 14.69 8.36 12.87
CA VAL A 118 13.37 8.84 12.43
C VAL A 118 13.51 9.56 11.10
N LEU A 119 12.79 9.05 10.11
CA LEU A 119 12.60 9.68 8.81
C LEU A 119 11.14 10.15 8.70
N GLY A 120 10.93 11.38 8.27
CA GLY A 120 9.64 11.89 7.83
C GLY A 120 9.45 11.60 6.35
N ASN A 121 8.20 11.31 5.96
CA ASN A 121 7.81 11.17 4.56
C ASN A 121 6.78 12.26 4.23
N ALA A 122 7.22 13.29 3.51
CA ALA A 122 6.40 14.40 3.04
C ALA A 122 5.40 14.00 1.94
N HIS A 123 5.64 12.87 1.26
CA HIS A 123 4.66 12.30 0.33
C HIS A 123 3.60 11.47 1.04
N ALA A 124 3.73 11.14 2.33
CA ALA A 124 2.69 10.36 3.01
C ALA A 124 1.36 11.11 3.04
N LEU A 125 0.27 10.44 2.62
CA LEU A 125 -1.07 10.98 2.83
C LEU A 125 -1.38 11.06 4.33
N PRO A 126 -2.18 12.06 4.77
CA PRO A 126 -2.67 12.12 6.15
C PRO A 126 -3.39 10.83 6.55
N ARG A 127 -3.38 10.48 7.84
CA ARG A 127 -4.09 9.28 8.34
C ARG A 127 -5.57 9.25 7.94
N ALA A 128 -6.23 10.41 7.89
CA ALA A 128 -7.57 10.53 7.34
C ALA A 128 -7.65 11.72 6.38
N TYR A 129 -8.30 11.51 5.24
CA TYR A 129 -8.42 12.50 4.17
C TYR A 129 -9.70 12.30 3.37
N VAL A 130 -10.18 13.37 2.74
CA VAL A 130 -11.31 13.38 1.83
C VAL A 130 -10.79 13.43 0.40
N LEU A 131 -11.25 12.51 -0.45
CA LEU A 131 -10.85 12.43 -1.85
C LEU A 131 -12.09 12.28 -2.75
N PRO A 132 -12.39 13.27 -3.60
CA PRO A 132 -13.53 13.21 -4.52
C PRO A 132 -13.26 12.29 -5.70
N ARG A 133 -12.03 12.32 -6.22
CA ARG A 133 -11.66 11.56 -7.41
C ARG A 133 -11.61 10.08 -7.10
N SER A 134 -12.52 9.30 -7.67
CA SER A 134 -12.67 7.88 -7.36
C SER A 134 -13.00 7.01 -8.58
N GLN A 135 -12.67 5.71 -8.46
CA GLN A 135 -12.97 4.67 -9.43
C GLN A 135 -13.41 3.39 -8.72
N SER A 136 -14.46 2.75 -9.22
CA SER A 136 -14.89 1.44 -8.70
C SER A 136 -13.93 0.33 -9.11
N PHE A 137 -13.63 -0.57 -8.16
CA PHE A 137 -13.03 -1.86 -8.41
C PHE A 137 -14.01 -2.98 -8.08
N SER A 138 -14.10 -3.97 -8.96
CA SER A 138 -14.65 -5.28 -8.64
C SER A 138 -14.00 -6.34 -9.53
N PRO A 139 -13.96 -7.62 -9.09
CA PRO A 139 -13.47 -8.72 -9.92
C PRO A 139 -14.22 -8.85 -11.25
N ALA A 140 -15.50 -8.47 -11.29
CA ALA A 140 -16.30 -8.49 -12.51
C ALA A 140 -15.90 -7.39 -13.52
N ARG A 141 -15.44 -6.23 -13.03
CA ARG A 141 -14.95 -5.12 -13.88
C ARG A 141 -13.49 -5.30 -14.28
N HIS A 142 -12.69 -5.98 -13.46
CA HIS A 142 -11.25 -6.18 -13.65
C HIS A 142 -10.88 -7.66 -13.55
N PRO A 143 -11.28 -8.49 -14.53
CA PRO A 143 -11.03 -9.92 -14.49
C PRO A 143 -9.52 -10.21 -14.51
N GLY A 144 -9.06 -11.06 -13.58
CA GLY A 144 -7.66 -11.46 -13.48
C GLY A 144 -6.74 -10.48 -12.74
N LEU A 145 -7.28 -9.37 -12.23
CA LEU A 145 -6.53 -8.40 -11.41
C LEU A 145 -7.06 -8.37 -9.97
N THR A 146 -6.16 -8.24 -9.01
CA THR A 146 -6.48 -7.92 -7.61
C THR A 146 -6.48 -6.41 -7.40
N ALA A 147 -7.18 -5.93 -6.37
CA ALA A 147 -7.18 -4.50 -6.03
C ALA A 147 -5.77 -3.99 -5.75
N THR A 148 -4.93 -4.79 -5.08
CA THR A 148 -3.53 -4.44 -4.77
C THR A 148 -2.70 -4.26 -6.05
N GLN A 149 -2.83 -5.17 -7.03
CA GLN A 149 -2.14 -5.05 -8.31
C GLN A 149 -2.57 -3.78 -9.08
N LEU A 150 -3.84 -3.40 -8.98
CA LEU A 150 -4.36 -2.20 -9.63
C LEU A 150 -3.89 -0.92 -8.94
N VAL A 151 -3.88 -0.87 -7.60
CA VAL A 151 -3.38 0.28 -6.82
C VAL A 151 -1.89 0.53 -7.07
N THR A 152 -1.12 -0.51 -7.36
CA THR A 152 0.31 -0.39 -7.70
C THR A 152 0.56 -0.15 -9.19
N SER A 153 -0.48 -0.06 -10.02
CA SER A 153 -0.30 0.16 -11.46
C SER A 153 0.02 1.63 -11.75
N PRO A 154 0.73 1.94 -12.85
CA PRO A 154 0.99 3.31 -13.27
C PRO A 154 -0.27 4.15 -13.55
N ASP A 155 -1.42 3.50 -13.75
CA ASP A 155 -2.69 4.14 -14.08
C ASP A 155 -3.42 4.67 -12.83
N VAL A 156 -3.03 4.21 -11.65
CA VAL A 156 -3.63 4.59 -10.36
C VAL A 156 -2.59 5.31 -9.51
N ASP A 157 -2.75 6.62 -9.37
CA ASP A 157 -2.02 7.41 -8.38
C ASP A 157 -2.88 7.57 -7.11
N PRO A 158 -2.54 6.91 -5.98
CA PRO A 158 -3.31 6.98 -4.74
C PRO A 158 -3.37 8.38 -4.12
N HIS A 159 -2.46 9.29 -4.49
CA HIS A 159 -2.47 10.68 -4.01
C HIS A 159 -3.59 11.51 -4.63
N THR A 160 -4.00 11.13 -5.83
CA THR A 160 -4.96 11.90 -6.61
C THR A 160 -6.22 11.12 -6.96
N MET A 161 -6.25 9.80 -6.78
CA MET A 161 -7.40 8.96 -7.08
C MET A 161 -7.60 7.84 -6.06
N LEU A 162 -8.85 7.63 -5.67
CA LEU A 162 -9.27 6.54 -4.80
C LEU A 162 -9.78 5.34 -5.60
N LEU A 163 -9.24 4.16 -5.33
CA LEU A 163 -9.84 2.91 -5.80
C LEU A 163 -10.81 2.37 -4.74
N VAL A 164 -12.10 2.22 -5.07
CA VAL A 164 -13.16 1.82 -4.12
C VAL A 164 -13.71 0.45 -4.49
N GLU A 165 -13.66 -0.52 -3.57
CA GLU A 165 -14.13 -1.87 -3.86
C GLU A 165 -15.64 -2.05 -3.72
N ASN A 166 -16.25 -2.65 -4.75
CA ASN A 166 -17.63 -3.16 -4.77
C ASN A 166 -18.69 -2.11 -4.42
N ASP A 167 -18.42 -0.84 -4.76
CA ASP A 167 -19.42 0.22 -4.71
C ASP A 167 -20.08 0.36 -6.09
N PRO A 168 -21.40 0.13 -6.21
CA PRO A 168 -22.12 0.33 -7.47
C PRO A 168 -22.32 1.80 -7.85
N GLU A 169 -22.22 2.73 -6.90
CA GLU A 169 -22.45 4.16 -7.13
C GLU A 169 -21.18 4.88 -7.61
N THR A 170 -20.00 4.33 -7.28
CA THR A 170 -18.73 4.85 -7.82
C THR A 170 -18.63 4.59 -9.33
N PRO A 171 -18.27 5.61 -10.15
CA PRO A 171 -18.07 5.44 -11.58
C PRO A 171 -17.04 4.37 -11.95
N ALA A 172 -17.21 3.76 -13.13
CA ALA A 172 -16.27 2.76 -13.67
C ALA A 172 -14.96 3.39 -14.17
N ALA A 173 -15.04 4.63 -14.66
CA ALA A 173 -13.89 5.44 -15.04
C ALA A 173 -13.64 6.50 -13.96
N PRO A 174 -12.40 7.00 -13.81
CA PRO A 174 -12.09 8.06 -12.85
C PRO A 174 -13.00 9.27 -13.04
N SER A 175 -13.64 9.72 -11.96
CA SER A 175 -14.48 10.92 -11.95
C SER A 175 -14.09 11.80 -10.77
N GLY A 176 -13.99 13.12 -11.01
CA GLY A 176 -13.45 14.10 -10.07
C GLY A 176 -12.01 14.52 -10.42
N SER A 177 -11.59 15.71 -10.00
CA SER A 177 -10.26 16.27 -10.30
C SER A 177 -9.61 16.98 -9.11
N GLU A 178 -10.32 17.09 -8.00
CA GLU A 178 -9.85 17.81 -6.82
C GLU A 178 -8.83 16.96 -6.03
N PRO A 179 -7.81 17.60 -5.43
CA PRO A 179 -6.80 16.91 -4.64
C PRO A 179 -7.38 16.36 -3.33
N ALA A 180 -6.66 15.42 -2.72
CA ALA A 180 -6.99 14.95 -1.38
C ALA A 180 -6.85 16.09 -0.35
N VAL A 181 -7.84 16.21 0.54
CA VAL A 181 -7.85 17.19 1.63
C VAL A 181 -7.75 16.46 2.95
N ALA A 182 -6.80 16.85 3.81
CA ALA A 182 -6.67 16.27 5.14
C ALA A 182 -7.96 16.45 5.96
N ALA A 183 -8.32 15.44 6.76
CA ALA A 183 -9.39 15.59 7.74
C ALA A 183 -9.03 16.65 8.79
N GLU A 184 -10.03 17.37 9.28
CA GLU A 184 -9.87 18.48 10.22
C GLU A 184 -9.46 18.00 11.62
N ARG A 185 -9.99 16.84 12.04
CA ARG A 185 -9.69 16.26 13.34
C ARG A 185 -9.86 14.74 13.32
N ILE A 186 -8.96 14.06 14.03
CA ILE A 186 -9.05 12.64 14.31
C ILE A 186 -9.03 12.47 15.84
N GLU A 187 -10.02 11.78 16.39
CA GLU A 187 -10.13 11.45 17.81
C GLU A 187 -10.17 9.92 17.96
N ASP A 188 -9.10 9.34 18.52
CA ASP A 188 -9.08 7.93 18.90
C ASP A 188 -9.87 7.73 20.21
N LEU A 189 -10.99 7.02 20.14
CA LEU A 189 -11.91 6.77 21.27
C LEU A 189 -11.63 5.42 21.95
N GLY A 190 -10.46 4.83 21.69
CA GLY A 190 -10.03 3.51 22.15
C GLY A 190 -9.67 2.59 20.98
N PRO A 191 -9.36 1.31 21.25
CA PRO A 191 -8.88 0.38 20.21
C PRO A 191 -9.94 0.02 19.17
N ASN A 192 -11.22 0.19 19.51
CA ASN A 192 -12.36 -0.24 18.69
C ASN A 192 -13.16 0.92 18.11
N ALA A 193 -12.74 2.18 18.30
CA ALA A 193 -13.50 3.32 17.86
C ALA A 193 -12.62 4.53 17.51
N VAL A 194 -12.91 5.16 16.38
CA VAL A 194 -12.25 6.39 15.93
C VAL A 194 -13.29 7.31 15.35
N ARG A 195 -13.20 8.60 15.69
CA ARG A 195 -14.04 9.66 15.16
C ARG A 195 -13.20 10.60 14.32
N VAL A 196 -13.73 10.98 13.16
CA VAL A 196 -13.09 11.87 12.20
C VAL A 196 -14.04 13.01 11.87
N SER A 197 -13.55 14.24 11.96
CA SER A 197 -14.23 15.44 11.46
C SER A 197 -13.59 15.85 10.14
N ALA A 198 -14.40 16.06 9.11
CA ALA A 198 -13.92 16.42 7.79
C ALA A 198 -14.96 17.22 7.01
N SER A 199 -14.49 17.97 6.01
CA SER A 199 -15.35 18.72 5.09
C SER A 199 -15.13 18.23 3.66
N ALA A 200 -16.23 18.07 2.92
CA ALA A 200 -16.24 17.69 1.52
C ALA A 200 -16.86 18.81 0.67
N SER A 201 -16.17 19.25 -0.37
CA SER A 201 -16.65 20.28 -1.31
C SER A 201 -17.55 19.72 -2.42
N ALA A 202 -17.50 18.40 -2.64
CA ALA A 202 -18.24 17.64 -3.64
C ALA A 202 -18.52 16.24 -3.09
N PRO A 203 -19.38 15.42 -3.73
CA PRO A 203 -19.53 14.01 -3.37
C PRO A 203 -18.17 13.32 -3.38
N SER A 204 -17.79 12.74 -2.24
CA SER A 204 -16.42 12.29 -1.98
C SER A 204 -16.40 11.05 -1.09
N TYR A 205 -15.22 10.47 -0.91
CA TYR A 205 -15.00 9.51 0.17
C TYR A 205 -14.12 10.12 1.25
N LEU A 206 -14.50 9.94 2.51
CA LEU A 206 -13.55 10.02 3.61
C LEU A 206 -12.82 8.68 3.68
N VAL A 207 -11.50 8.73 3.56
CA VAL A 207 -10.60 7.59 3.75
C VAL A 207 -9.96 7.70 5.12
N LEU A 208 -9.90 6.57 5.82
CA LEU A 208 -9.10 6.37 7.01
C LEU A 208 -8.06 5.29 6.70
N SER A 209 -6.78 5.65 6.71
CA SER A 209 -5.61 4.82 6.40
C SER A 209 -5.28 3.78 7.48
N ASP A 210 -6.32 3.22 8.08
CA ASP A 210 -6.25 2.08 8.98
C ASP A 210 -6.85 0.86 8.25
N PHE A 211 -6.31 -0.32 8.52
CA PHE A 211 -6.70 -1.55 7.83
C PHE A 211 -8.18 -1.91 7.97
N TYR A 212 -8.82 -2.29 6.87
CA TYR A 212 -10.18 -2.81 6.84
C TYR A 212 -10.22 -4.27 7.34
N HIS A 213 -11.22 -4.58 8.15
CA HIS A 213 -11.55 -5.95 8.55
C HIS A 213 -13.06 -6.13 8.64
N ARG A 214 -13.55 -7.37 8.47
CA ARG A 214 -14.95 -7.70 8.69
C ARG A 214 -15.34 -7.40 10.14
N GLY A 215 -16.36 -6.58 10.36
CA GLY A 215 -16.85 -6.18 11.69
C GLY A 215 -16.75 -4.68 11.97
N TRP A 216 -16.07 -3.91 11.12
CA TRP A 216 -16.17 -2.45 11.17
C TRP A 216 -17.53 -1.97 10.66
N THR A 217 -18.16 -1.10 11.45
CA THR A 217 -19.34 -0.32 11.09
C THR A 217 -18.96 1.16 11.06
N ALA A 218 -19.73 1.96 10.33
CA ALA A 218 -19.55 3.41 10.33
C ALA A 218 -20.88 4.14 10.51
N ARG A 219 -20.78 5.36 11.02
CA ARG A 219 -21.84 6.35 11.03
C ARG A 219 -21.34 7.66 10.45
N VAL A 220 -22.14 8.28 9.60
CA VAL A 220 -21.93 9.66 9.11
C VAL A 220 -23.04 10.50 9.71
N ASP A 221 -22.66 11.51 10.50
CA ASP A 221 -23.58 12.40 11.22
C ASP A 221 -24.63 11.64 12.06
N GLY A 222 -24.16 10.55 12.69
CA GLY A 222 -24.98 9.67 13.52
C GLY A 222 -25.83 8.65 12.76
N GLN A 223 -25.92 8.74 11.43
CA GLN A 223 -26.67 7.78 10.60
C GLN A 223 -25.77 6.61 10.15
N PRO A 224 -26.28 5.36 10.12
CA PRO A 224 -25.51 4.22 9.63
C PRO A 224 -25.04 4.44 8.18
N ALA A 225 -23.75 4.19 7.94
CA ALA A 225 -23.13 4.29 6.63
C ALA A 225 -22.39 2.99 6.28
N ARG A 226 -22.35 2.68 4.99
CA ARG A 226 -21.59 1.53 4.48
C ARG A 226 -20.09 1.84 4.56
N VAL A 227 -19.32 0.89 5.10
CA VAL A 227 -17.85 0.92 5.04
C VAL A 227 -17.40 0.26 3.74
N PHE A 228 -16.62 0.99 2.97
CA PHE A 228 -15.97 0.52 1.76
C PHE A 228 -14.50 0.18 2.01
N ILE A 229 -13.94 -0.65 1.15
CA ILE A 229 -12.50 -0.90 1.08
C ILE A 229 -11.93 0.09 0.06
N ALA A 230 -10.97 0.88 0.49
CA ALA A 230 -10.29 1.91 -0.28
C ALA A 230 -8.83 1.52 -0.51
N ASN A 231 -8.31 1.69 -1.73
CA ASN A 231 -6.93 1.38 -2.09
C ASN A 231 -6.49 -0.01 -1.57
N ALA A 232 -7.35 -1.01 -1.79
CA ALA A 232 -7.22 -2.43 -1.39
C ALA A 232 -7.20 -2.74 0.12
N LEU A 233 -6.86 -1.77 0.98
CA LEU A 233 -6.54 -2.04 2.39
C LEU A 233 -7.28 -1.14 3.38
N PHE A 234 -7.61 0.09 2.98
CA PHE A 234 -8.09 1.12 3.88
C PHE A 234 -9.61 1.14 3.98
N ARG A 235 -10.11 1.85 4.98
CA ARG A 235 -11.54 2.01 5.23
C ARG A 235 -12.01 3.32 4.65
N ALA A 236 -13.15 3.32 4.00
CA ALA A 236 -13.76 4.54 3.50
C ALA A 236 -15.27 4.59 3.74
N VAL A 237 -15.82 5.80 3.77
CA VAL A 237 -17.26 6.07 3.72
C VAL A 237 -17.54 7.14 2.68
N ALA A 238 -18.66 7.02 1.98
CA ALA A 238 -19.14 8.08 1.09
C ALA A 238 -19.63 9.28 1.92
N LEU A 239 -19.32 10.48 1.46
CA LEU A 239 -19.75 11.76 2.00
C LEU A 239 -20.44 12.57 0.90
N GLU A 240 -21.54 13.21 1.28
CA GLU A 240 -22.14 14.28 0.49
C GLU A 240 -21.31 15.58 0.63
N PRO A 241 -21.58 16.63 -0.16
CA PRO A 241 -20.97 17.93 0.08
C PRO A 241 -21.41 18.51 1.44
N GLY A 242 -20.45 18.92 2.26
CA GLY A 242 -20.71 19.50 3.58
C GLY A 242 -19.64 19.16 4.63
N ALA A 243 -19.88 19.62 5.86
CA ALA A 243 -19.10 19.24 7.02
C ALA A 243 -19.72 18.00 7.67
N HIS A 244 -18.89 17.01 7.98
CA HIS A 244 -19.33 15.70 8.45
C HIS A 244 -18.55 15.26 9.69
N GLN A 245 -19.24 14.54 10.57
CA GLN A 245 -18.64 13.75 11.63
C GLN A 245 -18.82 12.27 11.32
N VAL A 246 -17.71 11.58 11.12
CA VAL A 246 -17.68 10.14 10.83
C VAL A 246 -17.19 9.39 12.05
N GLU A 247 -17.95 8.38 12.49
CA GLU A 247 -17.51 7.44 13.53
C GLU A 247 -17.35 6.04 12.95
N PHE A 248 -16.17 5.45 13.09
CA PHE A 248 -15.95 4.04 12.83
C PHE A 248 -15.93 3.26 14.14
N ARG A 249 -16.62 2.12 14.19
CA ARG A 249 -16.65 1.24 15.37
C ARG A 249 -16.44 -0.22 14.97
N PHE A 250 -15.65 -0.94 15.76
CA PHE A 250 -15.42 -2.36 15.55
C PHE A 250 -16.38 -3.18 16.41
N GLU A 251 -17.38 -3.77 15.75
CA GLU A 251 -18.48 -4.49 16.37
C GLU A 251 -18.68 -5.86 15.68
N PRO A 252 -17.73 -6.81 15.83
CA PRO A 252 -17.81 -8.10 15.16
C PRO A 252 -18.89 -9.00 15.77
N ILE A 253 -19.63 -9.71 14.90
CA ILE A 253 -20.68 -10.67 15.31
C ILE A 253 -20.12 -11.76 16.25
N SER A 254 -18.84 -12.12 16.10
CA SER A 254 -18.17 -13.10 16.95
C SER A 254 -18.13 -12.71 18.43
N HIS A 255 -18.11 -11.41 18.75
CA HIS A 255 -18.13 -10.94 20.13
C HIS A 255 -19.47 -11.28 20.81
N LEU A 256 -20.59 -11.05 20.11
CA LEU A 256 -21.91 -11.44 20.60
C LEU A 256 -22.04 -12.96 20.71
N ALA A 257 -21.58 -13.71 19.69
CA ALA A 257 -21.61 -15.17 19.71
C ALA A 257 -20.80 -15.74 20.88
N GLY A 258 -19.60 -15.22 21.13
CA GLY A 258 -18.74 -15.61 22.24
C GLY A 258 -19.38 -15.32 23.61
N ALA A 259 -20.03 -14.17 23.76
CA ALA A 259 -20.76 -13.83 24.98
C ALA A 259 -21.93 -14.79 25.25
N VAL A 260 -22.72 -15.12 24.21
CA VAL A 260 -23.83 -16.08 24.31
C VAL A 260 -23.32 -17.48 24.68
N ILE A 261 -22.29 -17.97 23.99
CA ILE A 261 -21.68 -19.28 24.28
C ILE A 261 -21.20 -19.33 25.74
N SER A 262 -20.47 -18.30 26.18
CA SER A 262 -19.95 -18.22 27.55
C SER A 262 -21.07 -18.24 28.59
N ALA A 263 -22.15 -17.49 28.35
CA ALA A 263 -23.31 -17.45 29.24
C ALA A 263 -24.01 -18.83 29.33
N VAL A 264 -24.19 -19.52 28.20
CA VAL A 264 -24.77 -20.86 28.16
C VAL A 264 -23.87 -21.87 28.87
N SER A 265 -22.55 -21.85 28.62
CA SER A 265 -21.59 -22.73 29.30
C SER A 265 -21.58 -22.52 30.80
N LEU A 266 -21.63 -21.26 31.27
CA LEU A 266 -21.71 -20.94 32.69
C LEU A 266 -23.01 -21.46 33.31
N LEU A 267 -24.15 -21.27 32.63
CA LEU A 267 -25.44 -21.77 33.10
C LEU A 267 -25.43 -23.30 33.24
N LEU A 268 -24.91 -24.02 32.24
CA LEU A 268 -24.80 -25.48 32.27
C LEU A 268 -23.88 -25.96 33.40
N ALA A 269 -22.76 -25.29 33.62
CA ALA A 269 -21.85 -25.60 34.73
C ALA A 269 -22.53 -25.42 36.09
N LEU A 270 -23.26 -24.32 36.29
CA LEU A 270 -24.01 -24.06 37.53
C LEU A 270 -25.11 -25.11 37.76
N VAL A 271 -25.82 -25.51 36.70
CA VAL A 271 -26.84 -26.56 36.76
C VAL A 271 -26.23 -27.91 37.13
N ALA A 272 -25.09 -28.27 36.54
CA ALA A 272 -24.38 -29.52 36.86
C ALA A 272 -23.90 -29.56 38.32
N ILE A 273 -23.32 -28.46 38.81
CA ILE A 273 -22.89 -28.32 40.22
C ILE A 273 -24.09 -28.46 41.17
N ALA A 274 -25.21 -27.80 40.87
CA ALA A 274 -26.41 -27.88 41.69
C ALA A 274 -27.03 -29.29 41.71
N TRP A 275 -26.96 -30.03 40.59
CA TRP A 275 -27.40 -31.42 40.52
C TRP A 275 -26.51 -32.34 41.36
N GLY A 276 -25.18 -32.22 41.25
CA GLY A 276 -24.24 -33.01 42.04
C GLY A 276 -24.37 -32.77 43.55
N ALA A 277 -24.54 -31.51 43.96
CA ALA A 277 -24.75 -31.16 45.37
C ALA A 277 -26.08 -31.69 45.94
N ARG A 278 -27.08 -31.96 45.09
CA ARG A 278 -28.35 -32.59 45.51
C ARG A 278 -28.23 -34.10 45.63
N SER A 279 -27.46 -34.77 44.76
CA SER A 279 -27.27 -36.22 44.83
C SER A 279 -26.42 -36.69 46.01
N GLU A 280 -25.55 -35.84 46.55
CA GLU A 280 -24.76 -36.18 47.76
C GLU A 280 -25.54 -36.01 49.07
N ARG A 281 -26.69 -35.32 49.04
CA ARG A 281 -27.53 -35.06 50.23
C ARG A 281 -28.74 -35.99 50.36
N ALA A 282 -29.00 -36.83 49.36
CA ALA A 282 -30.09 -37.80 49.33
C ALA A 282 -29.55 -39.21 49.60
#